data_AF-A0A2J0LVC7-F1
#
_entry.id   AF-A0A2J0LVC7-F1
#
_cell.length_a   1.000
_cell.length_b   1.000
_cell.length_c   1.000
_cell.angle_alpha   90.00
_cell.angle_beta   90.00
_cell.angle_gamma   90.00
#
_symmetry.space_group_name_H-M   'P 1'
#
loop_
_entity.id
_entity.type
_entity.pdbx_description
1 polymer ?
#
loop_
_entity_poly.entity_id
_entity_poly.type
_entity_poly.pdbx_seq_one_letter_code
_entity_poly.pdbx_strand_id
1 'polypeptide(L)'
;MNKAQNFFKHANKDPKATIEFNPELNTHLLLSAVKLYKDLTKGMPNNMTVYALWFGLMYPNLIKEEHRKEHKYRWKQLNPVDKSKFLDLIHALDKSR
;
A
#
# COMPACT_ATOMS: atom_id res chain seq x y z
N MET A 1 -1.04 -5.15 15.64
CA MET A 1 -1.30 -6.10 14.53
C MET A 1 -1.69 -7.52 14.99
N ASN A 2 -1.03 -8.09 16.01
CA ASN A 2 -1.21 -9.49 16.40
C ASN A 2 -2.65 -9.90 16.76
N LYS A 3 -3.45 -9.00 17.36
CA LYS A 3 -4.83 -9.29 17.75
C LYS A 3 -5.74 -9.61 16.55
N ALA A 4 -5.64 -8.84 15.46
CA ALA A 4 -6.43 -9.07 14.25
C ALA A 4 -6.00 -10.35 13.50
N GLN A 5 -4.68 -10.58 13.38
CA GLN A 5 -4.14 -11.77 12.71
C GLN A 5 -4.46 -13.08 13.45
N ASN A 6 -4.59 -13.02 14.78
CA ASN A 6 -4.89 -14.19 15.61
C ASN A 6 -6.37 -14.27 16.01
N PHE A 7 -7.23 -13.33 15.61
CA PHE A 7 -8.64 -13.30 16.01
C PHE A 7 -9.35 -14.62 15.70
N PHE A 8 -9.19 -15.14 14.48
CA PHE A 8 -9.78 -16.41 14.08
C PHE A 8 -9.17 -17.63 14.80
N LYS A 9 -7.93 -17.54 15.30
CA LYS A 9 -7.29 -18.63 16.07
C LYS A 9 -7.91 -18.82 17.45
N HIS A 10 -8.64 -17.83 17.95
CA HIS A 10 -9.28 -17.86 19.27
C HIS A 10 -10.80 -17.99 19.19
N ALA A 11 -11.38 -18.18 18.00
CA ALA A 11 -12.83 -18.31 17.83
C ALA A 11 -13.43 -19.50 18.60
N ASN A 12 -12.64 -20.55 18.86
CA ASN A 12 -13.04 -21.68 19.68
C ASN A 12 -13.03 -21.38 21.20
N LYS A 13 -12.24 -20.41 21.65
CA LYS A 13 -12.10 -20.02 23.06
C LYS A 13 -13.03 -18.87 23.44
N ASP A 14 -13.27 -17.96 22.51
CA ASP A 14 -14.17 -16.82 22.70
C ASP A 14 -14.97 -16.54 21.42
N PRO A 15 -16.05 -17.31 21.18
CA PRO A 15 -16.85 -17.21 19.95
C PRO A 15 -17.69 -15.91 19.89
N LYS A 16 -17.81 -15.17 21.00
CA LYS A 16 -18.54 -13.91 21.07
C LYS A 16 -17.62 -12.68 21.01
N ALA A 17 -16.31 -12.89 20.94
CA ALA A 17 -15.36 -11.81 20.79
C ALA A 17 -15.67 -10.99 19.53
N THR A 18 -15.59 -9.67 19.65
CA THR A 18 -15.62 -8.76 18.51
C THR A 18 -14.29 -8.03 18.41
N ILE A 19 -13.88 -7.70 17.20
CA ILE A 19 -12.74 -6.83 16.95
C ILE A 19 -13.20 -5.64 16.12
N GLU A 20 -12.75 -4.45 16.50
CA GLU A 20 -12.96 -3.25 15.71
C GLU A 20 -12.13 -3.32 14.43
N PHE A 21 -12.82 -3.18 13.30
CA PHE A 21 -12.16 -3.16 12.00
C PHE A 21 -11.56 -1.77 11.75
N ASN A 22 -10.23 -1.71 11.61
CA ASN A 22 -9.53 -0.50 11.23
C ASN A 22 -9.10 -0.57 9.76
N PRO A 23 -9.79 0.13 8.83
CA PRO A 23 -9.48 0.10 7.41
C PRO A 23 -8.13 0.75 7.07
N GLU A 24 -7.61 1.66 7.91
CA GLU A 24 -6.30 2.29 7.68
C GLU A 24 -5.17 1.27 7.80
N LEU A 25 -5.28 0.31 8.72
CA LEU A 25 -4.29 -0.76 8.88
C LEU A 25 -4.11 -1.59 7.60
N ASN A 26 -5.16 -1.74 6.79
CA ASN A 26 -5.06 -2.46 5.52
C ASN A 26 -4.13 -1.74 4.55
N THR A 27 -4.12 -0.41 4.56
CA THR A 27 -3.23 0.39 3.71
C THR A 27 -1.76 0.16 4.07
N HIS A 28 -1.42 0.11 5.36
CA HIS A 28 -0.07 -0.21 5.82
C HIS A 28 0.33 -1.67 5.54
N LEU A 29 -0.63 -2.59 5.68
CA LEU A 29 -0.42 -4.02 5.42
C LEU A 29 -0.15 -4.29 3.94
N LEU A 30 -0.91 -3.66 3.04
CA LEU A 30 -0.72 -3.78 1.59
C LEU A 30 0.65 -3.24 1.16
N LEU A 31 1.12 -2.14 1.72
CA LEU A 31 2.49 -1.67 1.43
C LEU A 31 3.54 -2.70 1.86
N SER A 32 3.35 -3.32 3.03
CA SER A 32 4.24 -4.39 3.50
C SER A 32 4.24 -5.58 2.54
N ALA A 33 3.07 -5.96 2.03
CA ALA A 33 2.94 -7.01 1.02
C ALA A 33 3.64 -6.65 -0.30
N VAL A 34 3.52 -5.41 -0.77
CA VAL A 34 4.23 -4.91 -1.96
C VAL A 34 5.74 -5.00 -1.79
N LYS A 35 6.27 -4.59 -0.62
CA LYS A 35 7.71 -4.69 -0.31
C LYS A 35 8.17 -6.15 -0.30
N LEU A 36 7.45 -7.02 0.40
CA LEU A 36 7.77 -8.44 0.47
C LEU A 36 7.75 -9.08 -0.93
N TYR A 37 6.75 -8.76 -1.75
CA TYR A 37 6.67 -9.25 -3.12
C TYR A 37 7.89 -8.83 -3.94
N LYS A 38 8.29 -7.55 -3.86
CA LYS A 38 9.48 -7.04 -4.55
C LYS A 38 10.75 -7.76 -4.09
N ASP A 39 10.89 -7.99 -2.80
CA ASP A 39 12.08 -8.64 -2.23
C ASP A 39 12.22 -10.09 -2.70
N LEU A 40 11.10 -10.81 -2.81
CA LEU A 40 11.04 -12.21 -3.26
C LEU A 40 11.20 -12.36 -4.77
N THR A 41 10.53 -11.54 -5.57
CA THR A 41 10.46 -11.71 -7.03
C THR A 41 11.50 -10.88 -7.79
N LYS A 42 12.13 -9.90 -7.12
CA LYS A 42 12.96 -8.85 -7.73
C LYS A 42 12.24 -8.01 -8.79
N GLY A 43 10.93 -8.18 -8.93
CA GLY A 43 10.06 -7.44 -9.84
C GLY A 43 8.95 -6.71 -9.09
N MET A 44 8.33 -5.75 -9.76
CA MET A 44 7.15 -5.08 -9.24
C MET A 44 6.17 -4.79 -10.39
N PRO A 45 4.98 -5.41 -10.37
CA PRO A 45 3.90 -5.07 -11.28
C PRO A 45 3.55 -3.57 -11.22
N ASN A 46 3.04 -3.02 -12.32
CA ASN A 46 2.79 -1.58 -12.42
C ASN A 46 1.75 -1.11 -11.39
N ASN A 47 0.71 -1.90 -11.11
CA ASN A 47 -0.26 -1.59 -10.07
C ASN A 47 0.37 -1.50 -8.66
N MET A 48 1.33 -2.36 -8.33
CA MET A 48 2.07 -2.30 -7.06
C MET A 48 2.97 -1.07 -6.99
N THR A 49 3.62 -0.73 -8.09
CA THR A 49 4.42 0.50 -8.21
C THR A 49 3.57 1.75 -7.97
N VAL A 50 2.41 1.82 -8.62
CA VAL A 50 1.47 2.93 -8.46
C VAL A 50 0.89 2.97 -7.05
N TYR A 51 0.62 1.81 -6.44
CA TYR A 51 0.18 1.73 -5.05
C TYR A 51 1.24 2.28 -4.07
N ALA A 52 2.51 1.90 -4.22
CA ALA A 52 3.59 2.42 -3.38
C ALA A 52 3.76 3.94 -3.54
N LEU A 53 3.62 4.45 -4.76
CA LEU A 53 3.61 5.88 -5.05
C LEU A 53 2.46 6.60 -4.34
N TRP A 54 1.22 6.08 -4.47
CA TRP A 54 0.05 6.63 -3.78
C TRP A 54 0.24 6.65 -2.27
N PHE A 55 0.75 5.56 -1.69
CA PHE A 55 1.01 5.48 -0.25
C PHE A 55 2.00 6.56 0.20
N GLY A 56 3.08 6.78 -0.54
CA GLY A 56 4.07 7.81 -0.22
C GLY A 56 3.53 9.24 -0.25
N LEU A 57 2.53 9.49 -1.10
CA LEU A 57 1.82 10.78 -1.18
C LEU A 57 0.77 10.95 -0.08
N MET A 58 0.06 9.88 0.29
CA MET A 58 -0.91 9.92 1.40
C MET A 58 -0.24 10.07 2.78
N TYR A 59 0.93 9.44 2.96
CA TYR A 59 1.63 9.40 4.25
C TYR A 59 3.07 9.91 4.13
N PRO A 60 3.28 11.18 3.75
CA PRO A 60 4.61 11.72 3.45
C PRO A 60 5.56 11.70 4.66
N ASN A 61 5.01 11.71 5.87
CA ASN A 61 5.77 11.65 7.13
C ASN A 61 6.34 10.25 7.41
N LEU A 62 5.82 9.22 6.76
CA LEU A 62 6.29 7.84 6.91
C LEU A 62 7.37 7.47 5.88
N ILE A 63 7.64 8.35 4.92
CA ILE A 63 8.67 8.15 3.89
C ILE A 63 9.95 8.87 4.29
N LYS A 64 11.03 8.11 4.46
CA LYS A 64 12.37 8.68 4.70
C LYS A 64 12.80 9.56 3.53
N GLU A 65 13.55 10.63 3.80
CA GLU A 65 14.01 11.57 2.78
C GLU A 65 14.77 10.91 1.62
N GLU A 66 15.53 9.86 1.90
CA GLU A 66 16.27 9.08 0.90
C GLU A 66 15.37 8.50 -0.19
N HIS A 67 14.18 8.02 0.18
CA HIS A 67 13.17 7.49 -0.75
C HIS A 67 12.32 8.57 -1.42
N ARG A 68 12.40 9.82 -0.92
CA ARG A 68 11.65 10.96 -1.46
C ARG A 68 12.26 11.49 -2.78
N LYS A 69 13.56 11.22 -3.01
CA LYS A 69 14.31 11.73 -4.17
C LYS A 69 14.02 10.96 -5.47
N GLU A 70 13.74 9.66 -5.39
CA GLU A 70 13.51 8.79 -6.57
C GLU A 70 12.25 9.14 -7.38
N HIS A 71 11.30 9.86 -6.79
CA HIS A 71 9.98 10.05 -7.37
C HIS A 71 9.59 11.52 -7.60
N LYS A 72 10.54 12.45 -7.44
CA LYS A 72 10.35 13.90 -7.35
C LYS A 72 9.52 14.52 -8.50
N TYR A 73 9.57 13.95 -9.71
CA TYR A 73 8.89 14.50 -10.89
C TYR A 73 7.40 14.18 -10.98
N ARG A 74 6.93 13.03 -10.46
CA ARG A 74 5.50 12.66 -10.52
C ARG A 74 4.69 13.17 -9.32
N TRP A 75 5.37 13.54 -8.24
CA TRP A 75 4.74 13.87 -6.95
C TRP A 75 3.95 15.17 -6.96
N LYS A 76 4.34 16.15 -7.78
CA LYS A 76 3.70 17.47 -7.80
C LYS A 76 2.36 17.50 -8.55
N GLN A 77 2.06 16.48 -9.35
CA GLN A 77 0.89 16.46 -10.24
C GLN A 77 -0.20 15.47 -9.79
N LEU A 78 0.06 14.67 -8.76
CA LEU A 78 -0.86 13.64 -8.29
C LEU A 78 -1.47 14.06 -6.96
N ASN A 79 -2.79 14.24 -6.93
CA ASN A 79 -3.57 14.39 -5.71
C ASN A 79 -3.88 12.99 -5.17
N PRO A 80 -3.36 12.58 -3.99
CA PRO A 80 -3.53 11.22 -3.50
C PRO A 80 -4.97 10.89 -3.04
N VAL A 81 -5.84 11.91 -2.90
CA VAL A 81 -7.28 11.72 -2.69
C VAL A 81 -7.99 11.35 -3.99
N ASP A 82 -7.51 11.85 -5.13
CA ASP A 82 -8.07 11.53 -6.45
C ASP A 82 -7.43 10.26 -7.02
N LYS A 83 -8.07 9.13 -6.76
CA LYS A 83 -7.62 7.81 -7.20
C LYS A 83 -7.69 7.60 -8.73
N SER A 84 -8.47 8.41 -9.46
CA SER A 84 -8.65 8.24 -10.91
C SER A 84 -7.32 8.39 -11.66
N LYS A 85 -6.50 9.37 -11.25
CA LYS A 85 -5.17 9.62 -11.83
C LYS A 85 -4.18 8.49 -11.62
N PHE A 86 -4.36 7.70 -10.55
CA PHE A 86 -3.54 6.53 -10.31
C PHE A 86 -3.96 5.37 -11.23
N LEU A 87 -5.26 5.22 -11.49
CA LEU A 87 -5.74 4.23 -12.45
C LEU A 87 -5.26 4.54 -13.88
N ASP A 88 -5.38 5.79 -14.30
CA ASP A 88 -4.83 6.27 -15.58
C ASP A 88 -3.33 5.96 -15.70
N LEU A 89 -2.59 6.15 -14.59
CA LEU A 89 -1.16 5.88 -14.54
C LEU A 89 -0.83 4.40 -14.70
N ILE A 90 -1.62 3.50 -14.13
CA ILE A 90 -1.45 2.05 -14.32
C ILE A 90 -1.62 1.72 -15.80
N HIS A 91 -2.72 2.18 -16.41
CA HIS A 91 -2.98 1.93 -17.83
C HIS A 91 -1.90 2.50 -18.75
N ALA A 92 -1.36 3.69 -18.44
CA ALA A 92 -0.25 4.28 -19.19
C ALA A 92 1.03 3.44 -19.08
N LEU A 93 1.35 2.92 -17.90
CA LEU A 93 2.52 2.08 -17.68
C LEU A 93 2.38 0.70 -18.33
N ASP A 94 1.18 0.11 -18.31
CA ASP A 94 0.93 -1.20 -18.94
C ASP A 94 1.04 -1.13 -20.46
N LYS A 95 0.65 -0.01 -21.09
CA LYS A 95 0.83 0.21 -22.54
C LYS A 95 2.28 0.41 -22.99
N SER A 96 3.21 0.63 -22.06
CA SER A 96 4.61 0.94 -22.35
C SER A 96 5.56 -0.28 -22.28
N ARG A 97 5.01 -1.47 -21.99
CA ARG A 97 5.72 -2.76 -21.99
C ARG A 97 5.38 -3.53 -23.25
#